data_AF-A0A8H6JCV3-F1
#
_entry.id   AF-A0A8H6JCV3-F1
#
_cell.length_a   1.000
_cell.length_b   1.000
_cell.length_c   1.000
_cell.angle_alpha   90.00
_cell.angle_beta   90.00
_cell.angle_gamma   90.00
#
_symmetry.space_group_name_H-M   'P 1'
#
loop_
_entity.id
_entity.type
_entity.pdbx_description
1 polymer ?
#
loop_
_entity_poly.entity_id
_entity_poly.type
_entity_poly.pdbx_seq_one_letter_code
_entity_poly.pdbx_strand_id
1 'polypeptide(L)'
;MRSLFDSSKCTGERPACRLCASRRTLCQYSTRPGESRQQALSRKNEDLKQRATVYEEAIALLRTLPEDAAQDVLQRLRSGTDITTVVNHVQAGNVLLQMAVVPESQLRYVFPYRPEMPAVYIRDNPYLESRIYEAASLSPAQGLAETSTSIGGESSEEIQSAYLRPFHAAHVVDSRLPDAKIASWTNVCQDDPLMRDLLSAFFRCEYQFAAAFQKDLFLEDLISQGSDFCSSLLVNIVLAYACVCYPHFPNRVEYWNPQTLVYRFLAEAKRLWELEASVPRLTTIQAGILFSVFHNLCGLDEIGQPYRIHGVSLAQKLRLFSQTSCKESGAKRDGWAYTAWALYNWETLVAFSFMIPPLVKKPPDWPLPDPSKDQRWYGETWLQYPLVSKPSPAHFGHIFHARSRFRVIMNEYCEAAFSPKPYLDVEEANGLHERLKLWYGNLPQPLTPKSIVLPGHLQLHIYYYHLILMMYEPLLAADKTNDAVLQKTVYDAKRFLQTLVRLYYLRHGF
;
A
#
# COMPACT_ATOMS: atom_id res chain seq x y z
N MET A 1 -48.41 -9.47 95.01
CA MET A 1 -47.52 -8.29 94.88
C MET A 1 -47.06 -8.18 93.43
N ARG A 2 -47.17 -6.99 92.85
CA ARG A 2 -46.89 -6.67 91.43
C ARG A 2 -45.42 -6.92 91.06
N SER A 3 -45.17 -7.43 89.85
CA SER A 3 -44.16 -6.80 88.97
C SER A 3 -44.52 -7.04 87.50
N LEU A 4 -45.03 -6.00 86.86
CA LEU A 4 -45.10 -5.84 85.42
C LEU A 4 -43.65 -5.68 84.91
N PHE A 5 -43.21 -6.51 83.96
CA PHE A 5 -42.02 -6.23 83.15
C PHE A 5 -42.46 -5.91 81.73
N ASP A 6 -42.45 -4.61 81.45
CA ASP A 6 -42.76 -3.99 80.17
C ASP A 6 -41.54 -4.08 79.23
N SER A 7 -41.73 -4.55 78.00
CA SER A 7 -40.66 -4.68 76.99
C SER A 7 -40.44 -3.34 76.28
N SER A 8 -39.67 -2.44 76.89
CA SER A 8 -39.40 -1.10 76.35
C SER A 8 -38.48 -1.15 75.12
N LYS A 9 -38.93 -0.62 73.97
CA LYS A 9 -38.16 -0.53 72.71
C LYS A 9 -37.04 0.54 72.78
N CYS A 10 -35.94 0.33 72.05
CA CYS A 10 -34.80 1.27 71.96
C CYS A 10 -35.22 2.57 71.26
N THR A 11 -34.94 3.73 71.89
CA THR A 11 -35.37 5.06 71.38
C THR A 11 -34.46 5.67 70.32
N GLY A 12 -33.27 5.11 70.06
CA GLY A 12 -32.36 5.56 68.98
C GLY A 12 -31.67 6.93 69.17
N GLU A 13 -31.99 7.70 70.21
CA GLU A 13 -31.33 8.97 70.56
C GLU A 13 -29.82 8.75 70.81
N ARG A 14 -28.94 9.68 70.37
CA ARG A 14 -27.47 9.63 70.57
C ARG A 14 -27.05 10.75 71.54
N PRO A 15 -26.01 10.55 72.38
CA PRO A 15 -25.02 9.46 72.39
C PRO A 15 -25.45 8.16 73.09
N ALA A 16 -26.58 8.14 73.78
CA ALA A 16 -27.15 6.92 74.36
C ALA A 16 -28.68 6.94 74.30
N CYS A 17 -29.31 5.81 73.93
CA CYS A 17 -30.77 5.70 73.96
C CYS A 17 -31.26 5.70 75.42
N ARG A 18 -32.54 6.06 75.65
CA ARG A 18 -33.08 6.20 77.02
C ARG A 18 -32.94 4.94 77.87
N LEU A 19 -33.03 3.78 77.24
CA LEU A 19 -32.85 2.50 77.93
C LEU A 19 -31.38 2.29 78.36
N CYS A 20 -30.42 2.54 77.46
CA CYS A 20 -29.00 2.43 77.80
C CYS A 20 -28.56 3.50 78.80
N ALA A 21 -29.11 4.71 78.70
CA ALA A 21 -28.86 5.80 79.65
C ALA A 21 -29.38 5.45 81.05
N SER A 22 -30.62 4.96 81.17
CA SER A 22 -31.20 4.54 82.46
C SER A 22 -30.49 3.34 83.08
N ARG A 23 -30.02 2.40 82.24
CA ARG A 23 -29.25 1.22 82.69
C ARG A 23 -27.75 1.51 82.88
N ARG A 24 -27.27 2.72 82.59
CA ARG A 24 -25.84 3.13 82.61
C ARG A 24 -24.93 2.17 81.83
N THR A 25 -25.40 1.64 80.69
CA THR A 25 -24.62 0.75 79.80
C THR A 25 -24.16 1.49 78.55
N LEU A 26 -22.97 1.15 78.02
CA LEU A 26 -22.45 1.74 76.77
C LEU A 26 -23.41 1.46 75.61
N CYS A 27 -23.88 2.51 74.94
CA CYS A 27 -24.80 2.39 73.81
C CYS A 27 -24.02 2.31 72.49
N GLN A 28 -23.96 1.11 71.88
CA GLN A 28 -23.27 0.90 70.61
C GLN A 28 -24.25 1.01 69.43
N TYR A 29 -23.94 1.87 68.45
CA TYR A 29 -24.74 2.04 67.25
C TYR A 29 -24.05 1.42 66.04
N SER A 30 -24.80 0.65 65.25
CA SER A 30 -24.33 0.04 64.01
C SER A 30 -24.49 0.93 62.77
N THR A 31 -25.09 2.13 62.92
CA THR A 31 -25.32 3.12 61.86
C THR A 31 -24.50 4.40 62.10
N ARG A 32 -24.25 5.20 61.06
CA ARG A 32 -23.72 6.57 61.19
C ARG A 32 -24.83 7.55 61.64
N PRO A 33 -24.49 8.74 62.18
CA PRO A 33 -25.49 9.78 62.46
C PRO A 33 -26.27 10.13 61.18
N GLY A 34 -27.61 10.13 61.26
CA GLY A 34 -28.49 10.37 60.10
C GLY A 34 -28.70 9.18 59.15
N GLU A 35 -27.98 8.07 59.34
CA GLU A 35 -28.11 6.86 58.52
C GLU A 35 -29.17 5.92 59.13
N SER A 36 -30.18 5.56 58.33
CA SER A 36 -31.15 4.54 58.70
C SER A 36 -30.50 3.15 58.76
N ARG A 37 -31.10 2.22 59.51
CA ARG A 37 -30.61 0.83 59.61
C ARG A 37 -30.52 0.15 58.24
N GLN A 38 -31.45 0.45 57.34
CA GLN A 38 -31.47 -0.09 55.97
C GLN A 38 -30.32 0.47 55.12
N GLN A 39 -30.02 1.76 55.23
CA GLN A 39 -28.87 2.37 54.55
C GLN A 39 -27.54 1.81 55.05
N ALA A 40 -27.38 1.63 56.36
CA ALA A 40 -26.17 1.04 56.95
C ALA A 40 -25.96 -0.42 56.51
N LEU A 41 -27.04 -1.20 56.38
CA LEU A 41 -27.00 -2.56 55.84
C LEU A 41 -26.64 -2.56 54.35
N SER A 42 -27.23 -1.66 53.56
CA SER A 42 -26.91 -1.53 52.13
C SER A 42 -25.44 -1.21 51.91
N ARG A 43 -24.88 -0.23 52.64
CA ARG A 43 -23.46 0.14 52.57
C ARG A 43 -22.54 -1.02 52.93
N LYS A 44 -22.85 -1.77 54.00
CA LYS A 44 -22.06 -2.96 54.36
C LYS A 44 -22.18 -4.07 53.32
N ASN A 45 -23.34 -4.25 52.70
CA ASN A 45 -23.54 -5.24 51.65
C ASN A 45 -22.75 -4.84 50.39
N GLU A 46 -22.73 -3.55 50.04
CA GLU A 46 -21.94 -3.01 48.94
C GLU A 46 -20.43 -3.17 49.19
N ASP A 47 -19.94 -2.86 50.39
CA ASP A 47 -18.55 -3.07 50.79
C ASP A 47 -18.14 -4.56 50.74
N LEU A 48 -19.01 -5.46 51.22
CA LEU A 48 -18.78 -6.91 51.13
C LEU A 48 -18.78 -7.40 49.68
N LYS A 49 -19.67 -6.89 48.83
CA LYS A 49 -19.71 -7.22 47.41
C LYS A 49 -18.44 -6.75 46.70
N GLN A 50 -18.00 -5.51 46.92
CA GLN A 50 -16.77 -4.99 46.36
C GLN A 50 -15.57 -5.83 46.77
N ARG A 51 -15.47 -6.20 48.04
CA ARG A 51 -14.40 -7.10 48.52
C ARG A 51 -14.47 -8.47 47.86
N ALA A 52 -15.66 -9.07 47.76
CA ALA A 52 -15.84 -10.37 47.10
C ALA A 52 -15.39 -10.32 45.63
N THR A 53 -15.73 -9.27 44.89
CA THR A 53 -15.31 -9.08 43.49
C THR A 53 -13.78 -9.07 43.36
N VAL A 54 -13.07 -8.37 44.25
CA VAL A 54 -11.59 -8.35 44.21
C VAL A 54 -10.98 -9.75 44.45
N TYR A 55 -11.55 -10.55 45.35
CA TYR A 55 -11.09 -11.92 45.55
C TYR A 55 -11.40 -12.84 44.36
N GLU A 56 -12.57 -12.67 43.72
CA GLU A 56 -12.92 -13.39 42.49
C GLU A 56 -11.96 -13.05 41.35
N GLU A 57 -11.63 -11.76 41.16
CA GLU A 57 -10.64 -11.30 40.18
C GLU A 57 -9.24 -11.87 40.46
N ALA A 58 -8.81 -11.88 41.72
CA ALA A 58 -7.52 -12.47 42.08
C ALA A 58 -7.44 -13.97 41.78
N ILE A 59 -8.51 -14.71 42.04
CA ILE A 59 -8.60 -16.14 41.70
C ILE A 59 -8.62 -16.32 40.18
N ALA A 60 -9.31 -15.45 39.44
CA ALA A 60 -9.32 -15.49 37.99
C ALA A 60 -7.91 -15.26 37.42
N LEU A 61 -7.15 -14.29 37.95
CA LEU A 61 -5.77 -14.04 37.56
C LEU A 61 -4.87 -15.25 37.83
N LEU A 62 -4.97 -15.89 39.01
CA LEU A 62 -4.21 -17.10 39.32
C LEU A 62 -4.52 -18.29 38.40
N ARG A 63 -5.70 -18.31 37.76
CA ARG A 63 -6.09 -19.35 36.80
C ARG A 63 -5.62 -19.08 35.38
N THR A 64 -5.44 -17.82 35.00
CA THR A 64 -5.19 -17.41 33.61
C THR A 64 -3.75 -16.98 33.36
N LEU A 65 -3.02 -16.55 34.39
CA LEU A 65 -1.62 -16.17 34.27
C LEU A 65 -0.73 -17.38 33.98
N PRO A 66 0.39 -17.18 33.25
CA PRO A 66 1.49 -18.14 33.18
C PRO A 66 1.98 -18.55 34.57
N GLU A 67 2.53 -19.77 34.68
CA GLU A 67 2.88 -20.40 35.96
C GLU A 67 3.87 -19.57 36.80
N ASP A 68 4.86 -18.94 36.16
CA ASP A 68 5.84 -18.05 36.79
C ASP A 68 5.17 -16.78 37.35
N ALA A 69 4.30 -16.14 36.57
CA ALA A 69 3.55 -14.96 37.01
C ALA A 69 2.52 -15.30 38.10
N ALA A 70 1.88 -16.47 38.04
CA ALA A 70 0.97 -16.96 39.07
C ALA A 70 1.72 -17.24 40.39
N GLN A 71 2.95 -17.77 40.32
CA GLN A 71 3.82 -17.97 41.48
C GLN A 71 4.21 -16.65 42.13
N ASP A 72 4.54 -15.62 41.35
CA ASP A 72 4.83 -14.27 41.86
C ASP A 72 3.63 -13.65 42.58
N VAL A 73 2.43 -13.79 42.01
CA VAL A 73 1.18 -13.36 42.64
C VAL A 73 0.98 -14.10 43.98
N LEU A 74 1.16 -15.41 44.00
CA LEU A 74 1.04 -16.23 45.21
C LEU A 74 2.07 -15.84 46.27
N GLN A 75 3.30 -15.53 45.88
CA GLN A 75 4.36 -15.09 46.79
C GLN A 75 4.04 -13.74 47.43
N ARG A 76 3.50 -12.79 46.65
CA ARG A 76 3.05 -11.48 47.16
C ARG A 76 1.86 -11.60 48.11
N LEU A 77 0.96 -12.54 47.88
CA LEU A 77 -0.14 -12.84 48.81
C LEU A 77 0.40 -13.46 50.12
N ARG A 78 1.36 -14.39 50.02
CA ARG A 78 2.01 -15.01 51.19
C ARG A 78 2.83 -14.03 52.02
N SER A 79 3.38 -12.97 51.40
CA SER A 79 4.10 -11.91 52.12
C SER A 79 3.20 -10.92 52.86
N GLY A 80 1.86 -11.08 52.77
CA GLY A 80 0.90 -10.23 53.46
C GLY A 80 0.51 -8.96 52.69
N THR A 81 0.80 -8.88 51.39
CA THR A 81 0.36 -7.76 50.55
C THR A 81 -1.15 -7.75 50.41
N ASP A 82 -1.76 -6.56 50.50
CA ASP A 82 -3.20 -6.41 50.31
C ASP A 82 -3.66 -6.87 48.91
N ILE A 83 -4.76 -7.61 48.87
CA ILE A 83 -5.28 -8.28 47.66
C ILE A 83 -5.62 -7.29 46.55
N THR A 84 -6.17 -6.12 46.90
CA THR A 84 -6.52 -5.08 45.93
C THR A 84 -5.25 -4.51 45.29
N THR A 85 -4.18 -4.36 46.07
CA THR A 85 -2.88 -3.89 45.57
C THR A 85 -2.26 -4.90 44.59
N VAL A 86 -2.37 -6.19 44.88
CA VAL A 86 -1.87 -7.26 44.00
C VAL A 86 -2.62 -7.30 42.67
N VAL A 87 -3.96 -7.27 42.71
CA VAL A 87 -4.81 -7.26 41.50
C VAL A 87 -4.50 -6.04 40.62
N ASN A 88 -4.42 -4.85 41.20
CA ASN A 88 -4.11 -3.61 40.47
C ASN A 88 -2.74 -3.66 39.80
N HIS A 89 -1.73 -4.23 40.47
CA HIS A 89 -0.37 -4.32 39.92
C HIS A 89 -0.31 -5.24 38.70
N VAL A 90 -0.99 -6.39 38.75
CA VAL A 90 -1.08 -7.33 37.62
C VAL A 90 -1.87 -6.71 36.47
N GLN A 91 -2.99 -6.05 36.76
CA GLN A 91 -3.79 -5.37 35.73
C GLN A 91 -2.99 -4.26 35.05
N ALA A 92 -2.27 -3.43 35.82
CA ALA A 92 -1.40 -2.39 35.26
C ALA A 92 -0.27 -2.98 34.40
N GLY A 93 0.36 -4.07 34.86
CA GLY A 93 1.35 -4.82 34.08
C GLY A 93 0.78 -5.39 32.78
N ASN A 94 -0.42 -5.96 32.84
CA ASN A 94 -1.12 -6.48 31.65
C ASN A 94 -1.46 -5.38 30.65
N VAL A 95 -1.88 -4.19 31.10
CA VAL A 95 -2.11 -3.05 30.21
C VAL A 95 -0.79 -2.62 29.55
N LEU A 96 0.30 -2.55 30.29
CA LEU A 96 1.62 -2.23 29.73
C LEU A 96 2.09 -3.29 28.72
N LEU A 97 1.86 -4.57 28.99
CA LEU A 97 2.14 -5.66 28.06
C LEU A 97 1.27 -5.56 26.81
N GLN A 98 -0.02 -5.29 26.95
CA GLN A 98 -0.93 -5.07 25.82
C GLN A 98 -0.52 -3.87 24.98
N MET A 99 0.01 -2.81 25.60
CA MET A 99 0.59 -1.66 24.90
C MET A 99 1.96 -1.96 24.27
N ALA A 100 2.68 -2.96 24.77
CA ALA A 100 3.98 -3.41 24.25
C ALA A 100 3.87 -4.49 23.17
N VAL A 101 2.69 -5.10 22.98
CA VAL A 101 2.44 -6.03 21.85
C VAL A 101 2.57 -5.24 20.55
N VAL A 102 3.68 -5.48 19.85
CA VAL A 102 3.86 -5.00 18.48
C VAL A 102 2.83 -5.74 17.61
N PRO A 103 1.92 -5.03 16.92
CA PRO A 103 0.97 -5.68 16.03
C PRO A 103 1.69 -6.57 15.03
N GLU A 104 1.15 -7.76 14.78
CA GLU A 104 1.67 -8.65 13.75
C GLU A 104 1.60 -7.92 12.40
N SER A 105 2.77 -7.49 11.94
CA SER A 105 2.90 -6.71 10.70
C SER A 105 3.20 -7.60 9.49
N GLN A 106 3.36 -8.90 9.72
CA GLN A 106 3.48 -9.92 8.69
C GLN A 106 2.08 -10.31 8.22
N LEU A 107 1.67 -9.73 7.09
CA LEU A 107 0.41 -10.06 6.42
C LEU A 107 0.73 -10.84 5.15
N ARG A 108 0.10 -12.01 5.04
CA ARG A 108 0.17 -12.90 3.88
C ARG A 108 -1.24 -13.20 3.39
N TYR A 109 -1.45 -13.07 2.09
CA TYR A 109 -2.66 -13.57 1.44
C TYR A 109 -2.54 -15.07 1.20
N VAL A 110 -3.66 -15.79 1.31
CA VAL A 110 -3.69 -17.25 1.13
C VAL A 110 -4.57 -17.56 -0.07
N PHE A 111 -4.09 -18.43 -0.95
CA PHE A 111 -4.92 -18.96 -2.04
C PHE A 111 -6.00 -19.87 -1.47
N PRO A 112 -7.29 -19.54 -1.62
CA PRO A 112 -8.37 -20.28 -0.95
C PRO A 112 -8.50 -21.73 -1.42
N TYR A 113 -8.12 -22.03 -2.67
CA TYR A 113 -8.30 -23.36 -3.27
C TYR A 113 -7.04 -24.23 -3.30
N ARG A 114 -5.85 -23.63 -3.39
CA ARG A 114 -4.56 -24.34 -3.47
C ARG A 114 -3.45 -23.47 -2.87
N PRO A 115 -3.12 -23.63 -1.57
CA PRO A 115 -2.13 -22.81 -0.90
C PRO A 115 -0.69 -23.14 -1.32
N GLU A 116 -0.42 -24.39 -1.72
CA GLU A 116 0.92 -24.83 -2.12
C GLU A 116 1.31 -24.33 -3.52
N MET A 117 2.62 -24.32 -3.78
CA MET A 117 3.13 -24.15 -5.14
C MET A 117 2.97 -25.46 -5.92
N PRO A 118 2.27 -25.46 -7.07
CA PRO A 118 2.16 -26.67 -7.90
C PRO A 118 3.54 -27.22 -8.29
N ALA A 119 3.72 -28.54 -8.17
CA ALA A 119 5.01 -29.21 -8.43
C ALA A 119 5.60 -28.90 -9.83
N VAL A 120 4.72 -28.73 -10.81
CA VAL A 120 5.10 -28.36 -12.19
C VAL A 120 5.81 -27.00 -12.27
N TYR A 121 5.59 -26.11 -11.31
CA TYR A 121 6.23 -24.80 -11.23
C TYR A 121 7.58 -24.81 -10.52
N ILE A 122 7.95 -25.90 -9.84
CA ILE A 122 9.11 -25.94 -8.93
C ILE A 122 10.45 -26.02 -9.69
N ARG A 123 10.48 -26.80 -10.77
CA ARG A 123 11.71 -27.13 -11.47
C ARG A 123 12.27 -25.94 -12.24
N ASP A 124 13.57 -25.66 -12.09
CA ASP A 124 14.33 -24.65 -12.87
C ASP A 124 13.69 -23.25 -12.85
N ASN A 125 13.14 -22.84 -11.70
CA ASN A 125 12.38 -21.59 -11.55
C ASN A 125 13.13 -20.55 -10.71
N PRO A 126 13.65 -19.46 -11.32
CA PRO A 126 14.49 -18.50 -10.62
C PRO A 126 13.75 -17.71 -9.53
N TYR A 127 12.41 -17.70 -9.55
CA TYR A 127 11.61 -16.98 -8.56
C TYR A 127 11.41 -17.76 -7.26
N LEU A 128 11.71 -19.06 -7.24
CA LEU A 128 11.59 -19.88 -6.02
C LEU A 128 12.82 -19.76 -5.12
N GLU A 129 13.90 -19.16 -5.61
CA GLU A 129 15.08 -18.76 -4.84
C GLU A 129 15.02 -17.28 -4.45
N SER A 130 13.88 -16.62 -4.69
CA SER A 130 13.69 -15.20 -4.41
C SER A 130 13.35 -14.96 -2.94
N ARG A 131 13.78 -13.80 -2.43
CA ARG A 131 13.45 -13.35 -1.07
C ARG A 131 11.94 -13.19 -0.85
N ILE A 132 11.19 -12.82 -1.88
CA ILE A 132 9.72 -12.73 -1.81
C ILE A 132 9.08 -14.11 -1.66
N TYR A 133 9.60 -15.15 -2.32
CA TYR A 133 9.10 -16.52 -2.14
C TYR A 133 9.47 -17.08 -0.77
N GLU A 134 10.70 -16.87 -0.32
CA GLU A 134 11.16 -17.23 1.02
C GLU A 134 10.27 -16.59 2.10
N ALA A 135 10.09 -15.27 2.05
CA ALA A 135 9.23 -14.55 2.98
C ALA A 135 7.76 -15.01 2.91
N ALA A 136 7.26 -15.34 1.71
CA ALA A 136 5.93 -15.90 1.55
C ALA A 136 5.81 -17.35 2.06
N SER A 137 6.91 -18.08 2.27
CA SER A 137 6.92 -19.48 2.71
C SER A 137 7.07 -19.64 4.22
N LEU A 138 7.58 -18.62 4.92
CA LEU A 138 7.76 -18.64 6.38
C LEU A 138 6.39 -18.66 7.11
N SER A 139 6.31 -19.45 8.19
CA SER A 139 5.12 -19.55 9.04
C SER A 139 5.11 -18.41 10.09
N PRO A 140 3.94 -17.80 10.41
CA PRO A 140 3.86 -16.71 11.39
C PRO A 140 4.48 -17.06 12.75
N ALA A 141 4.33 -18.32 13.18
CA ALA A 141 4.82 -18.82 14.47
C ALA A 141 6.36 -18.93 14.57
N GLN A 142 7.09 -18.94 13.45
CA GLN A 142 8.57 -19.04 13.43
C GLN A 142 9.25 -17.67 13.31
N GLY A 143 8.51 -16.60 13.05
CA GLY A 143 9.04 -15.27 12.73
C GLY A 143 9.65 -14.48 13.89
N LEU A 144 9.45 -14.91 15.14
CA LEU A 144 9.93 -14.21 16.34
C LEU A 144 11.30 -14.70 16.87
N ALA A 145 11.76 -15.90 16.49
CA ALA A 145 12.98 -16.51 17.05
C ALA A 145 14.11 -16.73 16.02
N GLU A 146 13.79 -16.87 14.72
CA GLU A 146 14.78 -17.25 13.69
C GLU A 146 15.16 -16.11 12.71
N THR A 147 14.56 -14.92 12.85
CA THR A 147 14.74 -13.77 11.95
C THR A 147 16.15 -13.16 11.99
N SER A 148 16.93 -13.42 13.04
CA SER A 148 18.30 -12.92 13.18
C SER A 148 19.36 -13.86 12.60
N THR A 149 19.02 -15.10 12.25
CA THR A 149 20.02 -16.12 11.87
C THR A 149 19.85 -16.71 10.47
N SER A 150 18.66 -16.70 9.85
CA SER A 150 18.47 -17.34 8.53
C SER A 150 18.47 -16.38 7.33
N ILE A 151 18.12 -15.10 7.51
CA ILE A 151 18.27 -14.06 6.47
C ILE A 151 19.71 -13.54 6.52
N GLY A 152 20.66 -14.47 6.36
CA GLY A 152 22.10 -14.23 6.32
C GLY A 152 22.52 -13.55 5.02
N GLY A 153 22.39 -12.24 4.98
CA GLY A 153 22.99 -11.38 3.97
C GLY A 153 22.85 -9.93 4.39
N GLU A 154 23.93 -9.15 4.27
CA GLU A 154 24.12 -7.73 4.61
C GLU A 154 23.02 -6.78 4.10
N SER A 155 21.78 -6.93 4.56
CA SER A 155 20.65 -6.08 4.17
C SER A 155 20.11 -5.36 5.38
N SER A 156 20.02 -4.04 5.26
CA SER A 156 19.46 -3.16 6.29
C SER A 156 18.02 -3.57 6.63
N GLU A 157 17.60 -3.40 7.89
CA GLU A 157 16.24 -3.66 8.39
C GLU A 157 15.15 -3.03 7.50
N GLU A 158 15.46 -1.89 6.87
CA GLU A 158 14.59 -1.18 5.93
C GLU A 158 14.22 -2.04 4.70
N ILE A 159 15.21 -2.70 4.10
CA ILE A 159 15.04 -3.52 2.89
C ILE A 159 14.28 -4.79 3.24
N GLN A 160 14.58 -5.38 4.40
CA GLN A 160 13.90 -6.58 4.90
C GLN A 160 12.41 -6.33 5.16
N SER A 161 12.04 -5.12 5.64
CA SER A 161 10.66 -4.75 5.90
C SER A 161 9.78 -4.85 4.65
N ALA A 162 10.29 -4.53 3.46
CA ALA A 162 9.53 -4.63 2.22
C ALA A 162 9.13 -6.08 1.86
N TYR A 163 9.89 -7.09 2.33
CA TYR A 163 9.59 -8.52 2.15
C TYR A 163 8.71 -9.10 3.26
N LEU A 164 8.69 -8.50 4.45
CA LEU A 164 7.90 -8.97 5.58
C LEU A 164 6.53 -8.29 5.71
N ARG A 165 6.42 -6.97 5.43
CA ARG A 165 5.19 -6.20 5.57
C ARG A 165 4.49 -5.81 4.26
N PRO A 166 3.16 -5.94 4.14
CA PRO A 166 2.49 -5.79 2.87
C PRO A 166 2.64 -4.36 2.32
N PHE A 167 2.65 -4.22 1.00
CA PHE A 167 2.85 -2.93 0.35
C PHE A 167 1.79 -1.88 0.74
N HIS A 168 0.56 -2.31 1.02
CA HIS A 168 -0.51 -1.39 1.44
C HIS A 168 -0.37 -0.84 2.86
N ALA A 169 0.51 -1.42 3.69
CA ALA A 169 0.83 -0.88 5.00
C ALA A 169 1.87 0.25 4.95
N ALA A 170 2.61 0.36 3.84
CA ALA A 170 3.54 1.47 3.65
C ALA A 170 2.80 2.78 3.37
N HIS A 171 3.40 3.91 3.76
CA HIS A 171 2.99 5.23 3.29
C HIS A 171 4.15 5.92 2.56
N VAL A 172 3.82 6.82 1.65
CA VAL A 172 4.82 7.61 0.94
C VAL A 172 5.31 8.74 1.84
N VAL A 173 6.64 8.89 1.90
CA VAL A 173 7.29 9.98 2.61
C VAL A 173 7.86 10.96 1.58
N ASP A 174 7.27 12.16 1.54
CA ASP A 174 7.80 13.28 0.76
C ASP A 174 7.63 14.57 1.57
N SER A 175 8.74 15.26 1.84
CA SER A 175 8.77 16.47 2.67
C SER A 175 7.94 17.63 2.12
N ARG A 176 7.55 17.59 0.83
CA ARG A 176 6.79 18.64 0.16
C ARG A 176 5.28 18.50 0.36
N LEU A 177 4.77 17.28 0.54
CA LEU A 177 3.32 17.04 0.67
C LEU A 177 2.65 17.82 1.81
N PRO A 178 3.25 17.96 3.02
CA PRO A 178 2.67 18.76 4.10
C PRO A 178 2.44 20.24 3.75
N ASP A 179 3.23 20.80 2.83
CA ASP A 179 3.16 22.21 2.45
C ASP A 179 2.20 22.46 1.27
N ALA A 180 1.81 21.42 0.53
CA ALA A 180 0.96 21.54 -0.65
C ALA A 180 -0.42 22.15 -0.33
N LYS A 181 -0.75 23.26 -0.98
CA LYS A 181 -2.08 23.90 -0.95
C LYS A 181 -2.84 23.51 -2.21
N ILE A 182 -3.49 22.36 -2.17
CA ILE A 182 -4.12 21.73 -3.34
C ILE A 182 -5.46 22.40 -3.65
N ALA A 183 -6.14 22.95 -2.65
CA ALA A 183 -7.40 23.68 -2.81
C ALA A 183 -7.30 24.87 -3.79
N SER A 184 -6.11 25.46 -4.00
CA SER A 184 -5.93 26.52 -5.01
C SER A 184 -5.97 26.01 -6.46
N TRP A 185 -5.86 24.70 -6.66
CA TRP A 185 -5.78 24.08 -7.98
C TRP A 185 -7.10 23.48 -8.46
N THR A 186 -8.13 23.40 -7.59
CA THR A 186 -9.40 22.75 -7.90
C THR A 186 -10.59 23.47 -7.26
N ASN A 187 -11.72 23.47 -7.97
CA ASN A 187 -13.00 23.97 -7.46
C ASN A 187 -13.84 22.88 -6.75
N VAL A 188 -13.34 21.65 -6.67
CA VAL A 188 -14.12 20.47 -6.22
C VAL A 188 -14.08 20.27 -4.70
N CYS A 189 -12.92 20.46 -4.08
CA CYS A 189 -12.69 20.19 -2.66
C CYS A 189 -11.79 21.26 -2.04
N GLN A 190 -12.07 21.65 -0.80
CA GLN A 190 -11.29 22.63 -0.02
C GLN A 190 -10.49 21.98 1.12
N ASP A 191 -10.59 20.66 1.29
CA ASP A 191 -9.90 19.89 2.32
C ASP A 191 -8.49 19.49 1.84
N ASP A 192 -7.51 20.36 2.08
CA ASP A 192 -6.10 20.11 1.79
C ASP A 192 -5.55 18.83 2.45
N PRO A 193 -5.77 18.56 3.76
CA PRO A 193 -5.39 17.30 4.39
C PRO A 193 -5.86 16.06 3.61
N LEU A 194 -7.15 16.00 3.26
CA LEU A 194 -7.68 14.90 2.47
C LEU A 194 -7.00 14.79 1.10
N MET A 195 -6.82 15.91 0.40
CA MET A 195 -6.19 15.89 -0.93
C MET A 195 -4.71 15.49 -0.87
N ARG A 196 -3.98 15.80 0.21
CA ARG A 196 -2.60 15.34 0.42
C ARG A 196 -2.57 13.83 0.67
N ASP A 197 -3.52 13.31 1.44
CA ASP A 197 -3.66 11.87 1.67
C ASP A 197 -4.00 11.12 0.36
N LEU A 198 -4.86 11.71 -0.49
CA LEU A 198 -5.14 11.22 -1.82
C LEU A 198 -3.88 11.18 -2.69
N LEU A 199 -3.09 12.26 -2.73
CA LEU A 199 -1.82 12.27 -3.48
C LEU A 199 -0.82 11.22 -2.94
N SER A 200 -0.72 11.06 -1.62
CA SER A 200 0.12 10.03 -1.00
C SER A 200 -0.30 8.63 -1.43
N ALA A 201 -1.61 8.34 -1.45
CA ALA A 201 -2.16 7.09 -1.95
C ALA A 201 -1.87 6.88 -3.45
N PHE A 202 -2.03 7.92 -4.27
CA PHE A 202 -1.70 7.88 -5.70
C PHE A 202 -0.21 7.56 -5.94
N PHE A 203 0.71 8.24 -5.25
CA PHE A 203 2.15 7.99 -5.39
C PHE A 203 2.57 6.59 -4.95
N ARG A 204 1.83 5.99 -4.00
CA ARG A 204 2.03 4.61 -3.59
C ARG A 204 1.48 3.62 -4.60
N CYS A 205 0.21 3.74 -4.97
CA CYS A 205 -0.52 2.69 -5.68
C CYS A 205 -0.38 2.78 -7.21
N GLU A 206 -0.54 3.97 -7.77
CA GLU A 206 -0.89 4.11 -9.19
C GLU A 206 0.15 4.89 -10.00
N TYR A 207 0.91 5.78 -9.36
CA TYR A 207 1.89 6.63 -10.03
C TYR A 207 2.88 5.80 -10.85
N GLN A 208 3.39 4.70 -10.29
CA GLN A 208 4.40 3.89 -10.96
C GLN A 208 3.89 3.22 -12.23
N PHE A 209 2.59 2.94 -12.35
CA PHE A 209 2.04 2.25 -13.53
C PHE A 209 2.15 3.13 -14.78
N ALA A 210 1.63 4.35 -14.71
CA ALA A 210 1.65 5.30 -15.83
C ALA A 210 2.90 6.18 -15.86
N ALA A 211 3.39 6.60 -14.68
CA ALA A 211 4.52 7.53 -14.52
C ALA A 211 4.42 8.75 -15.44
N ALA A 212 3.20 9.28 -15.60
CA ALA A 212 2.85 10.23 -16.67
C ALA A 212 3.62 11.55 -16.59
N PHE A 213 4.05 11.95 -15.40
CA PHE A 213 4.79 13.17 -15.11
C PHE A 213 5.92 12.89 -14.12
N GLN A 214 6.88 13.81 -14.01
CA GLN A 214 7.97 13.71 -13.05
C GLN A 214 7.47 14.22 -11.69
N LYS A 215 7.44 13.33 -10.67
CA LYS A 215 6.85 13.60 -9.35
C LYS A 215 7.38 14.87 -8.68
N ASP A 216 8.69 15.05 -8.68
CA ASP A 216 9.36 16.11 -7.94
C ASP A 216 9.04 17.49 -8.55
N LEU A 217 9.13 17.63 -9.87
CA LEU A 217 8.76 18.84 -10.61
C LEU A 217 7.28 19.17 -10.44
N PHE A 218 6.42 18.14 -10.46
CA PHE A 218 4.99 18.32 -10.20
C PHE A 218 4.74 18.87 -8.79
N LEU A 219 5.37 18.30 -7.76
CA LEU A 219 5.20 18.74 -6.36
C LEU A 219 5.78 20.14 -6.12
N GLU A 220 6.90 20.47 -6.74
CA GLU A 220 7.52 21.80 -6.67
C GLU A 220 6.59 22.87 -7.25
N ASP A 221 6.02 22.63 -8.43
CA ASP A 221 5.06 23.55 -9.05
C ASP A 221 3.73 23.58 -8.30
N LEU A 222 3.26 22.44 -7.78
CA LEU A 222 2.04 22.36 -6.96
C LEU A 222 2.12 23.31 -5.74
N ILE A 223 3.29 23.39 -5.09
CA ILE A 223 3.51 24.24 -3.91
C ILE A 223 3.78 25.69 -4.29
N SER A 224 4.63 25.91 -5.28
CA SER A 224 5.02 27.26 -5.71
C SER A 224 3.97 27.97 -6.56
N GLN A 225 2.86 27.28 -6.88
CA GLN A 225 1.86 27.74 -7.85
C GLN A 225 2.45 27.96 -9.26
N GLY A 226 3.50 27.19 -9.59
CA GLY A 226 4.14 27.17 -10.90
C GLY A 226 3.30 26.42 -11.93
N SER A 227 3.36 26.85 -13.20
CA SER A 227 2.52 26.30 -14.28
C SER A 227 3.28 25.51 -15.33
N ASP A 228 4.56 25.22 -15.11
CA ASP A 228 5.41 24.51 -16.08
C ASP A 228 5.14 23.00 -16.05
N PHE A 229 4.95 22.45 -14.84
CA PHE A 229 4.78 21.04 -14.52
C PHE A 229 3.53 20.74 -13.67
N CYS A 230 2.81 21.76 -13.22
CA CYS A 230 1.52 21.62 -12.57
C CYS A 230 0.44 22.45 -13.30
N SER A 231 -0.79 21.95 -13.31
CA SER A 231 -1.96 22.68 -13.80
C SER A 231 -3.21 22.18 -13.11
N SER A 232 -4.27 23.00 -13.05
CA SER A 232 -5.56 22.57 -12.50
C SER A 232 -6.09 21.33 -13.22
N LEU A 233 -5.93 21.27 -14.55
CA LEU A 233 -6.29 20.09 -15.34
C LEU A 233 -5.59 18.82 -14.83
N LEU A 234 -4.26 18.88 -14.67
CA LEU A 234 -3.45 17.76 -14.23
C LEU A 234 -3.79 17.36 -12.79
N VAL A 235 -3.93 18.34 -11.89
CA VAL A 235 -4.29 18.09 -10.48
C VAL A 235 -5.64 17.39 -10.36
N ASN A 236 -6.67 17.85 -11.10
CA ASN A 236 -8.00 17.24 -11.01
C ASN A 236 -8.01 15.80 -11.53
N ILE A 237 -7.33 15.47 -12.64
CA ILE A 237 -7.29 14.08 -13.12
C ILE A 237 -6.46 13.18 -12.19
N VAL A 238 -5.38 13.70 -11.60
CA VAL A 238 -4.60 12.97 -10.57
C VAL A 238 -5.47 12.70 -9.35
N LEU A 239 -6.23 13.67 -8.85
CA LEU A 239 -7.11 13.49 -7.70
C LEU A 239 -8.28 12.54 -8.00
N ALA A 240 -8.85 12.60 -9.21
CA ALA A 240 -9.88 11.64 -9.63
C ALA A 240 -9.34 10.20 -9.57
N TYR A 241 -8.12 9.99 -10.09
CA TYR A 241 -7.46 8.69 -10.08
C TYR A 241 -7.06 8.27 -8.65
N ALA A 242 -6.53 9.19 -7.85
CA ALA A 242 -6.21 8.95 -6.45
C ALA A 242 -7.41 8.42 -5.66
N CYS A 243 -8.60 8.96 -5.91
CA CYS A 243 -9.83 8.51 -5.24
C CYS A 243 -10.13 7.02 -5.49
N VAL A 244 -9.77 6.46 -6.65
CA VAL A 244 -10.01 5.04 -7.00
C VAL A 244 -9.15 4.09 -6.17
N CYS A 245 -7.94 4.50 -5.78
CA CYS A 245 -7.01 3.70 -4.98
C CYS A 245 -7.02 4.07 -3.48
N TYR A 246 -7.87 5.00 -3.05
CA TYR A 246 -7.93 5.45 -1.66
C TYR A 246 -8.80 4.51 -0.79
N PRO A 247 -8.22 3.83 0.23
CA PRO A 247 -8.92 2.77 0.95
C PRO A 247 -10.07 3.26 1.83
N HIS A 248 -10.05 4.52 2.28
CA HIS A 248 -11.08 5.08 3.15
C HIS A 248 -12.35 5.50 2.41
N PHE A 249 -12.38 5.42 1.08
CA PHE A 249 -13.59 5.65 0.30
C PHE A 249 -14.34 4.33 0.02
N PRO A 250 -15.49 4.09 0.67
CA PRO A 250 -16.26 2.87 0.43
C PRO A 250 -16.88 2.85 -0.98
N ASN A 251 -17.16 4.02 -1.54
CA ASN A 251 -17.74 4.24 -2.86
C ASN A 251 -16.69 4.49 -3.96
N ARG A 252 -15.42 4.13 -3.74
CA ARG A 252 -14.31 4.39 -4.70
C ARG A 252 -14.49 3.72 -6.07
N VAL A 253 -15.31 2.67 -6.15
CA VAL A 253 -15.64 1.97 -7.41
C VAL A 253 -16.75 2.67 -8.20
N GLU A 254 -17.51 3.57 -7.58
CA GLU A 254 -18.67 4.25 -8.19
C GLU A 254 -18.25 5.49 -8.98
N TYR A 255 -17.36 5.33 -9.96
CA TYR A 255 -16.87 6.43 -10.80
C TYR A 255 -17.97 7.11 -11.63
N TRP A 256 -19.13 6.48 -11.78
CA TRP A 256 -20.31 7.01 -12.47
C TRP A 256 -21.22 7.84 -11.55
N ASN A 257 -21.08 7.74 -10.23
CA ASN A 257 -21.99 8.38 -9.27
C ASN A 257 -21.59 9.86 -9.06
N PRO A 258 -22.44 10.85 -9.42
CA PRO A 258 -22.11 12.27 -9.31
C PRO A 258 -21.86 12.79 -7.89
N GLN A 259 -22.25 12.01 -6.88
CA GLN A 259 -22.01 12.36 -5.48
C GLN A 259 -20.62 11.99 -4.99
N THR A 260 -19.86 11.18 -5.73
CA THR A 260 -18.50 10.78 -5.35
C THR A 260 -17.47 11.84 -5.73
N LEU A 261 -16.39 11.92 -4.95
CA LEU A 261 -15.26 12.79 -5.29
C LEU A 261 -14.57 12.32 -6.58
N VAL A 262 -14.52 11.01 -6.85
CA VAL A 262 -14.01 10.45 -8.11
C VAL A 262 -14.69 11.12 -9.30
N TYR A 263 -16.04 11.12 -9.34
CA TYR A 263 -16.80 11.71 -10.43
C TYR A 263 -16.58 13.22 -10.52
N ARG A 264 -16.65 13.93 -9.39
CA ARG A 264 -16.57 15.40 -9.37
C ARG A 264 -15.20 15.90 -9.86
N PHE A 265 -14.11 15.28 -9.42
CA PHE A 265 -12.77 15.58 -9.93
C PHE A 265 -12.64 15.24 -11.41
N LEU A 266 -13.17 14.10 -11.85
CA LEU A 266 -13.15 13.72 -13.27
C LEU A 266 -13.95 14.71 -14.14
N ALA A 267 -15.12 15.15 -13.68
CA ALA A 267 -15.95 16.12 -14.37
C ALA A 267 -15.25 17.47 -14.51
N GLU A 268 -14.60 17.95 -13.44
CA GLU A 268 -13.82 19.19 -13.49
C GLU A 268 -12.60 19.06 -14.42
N ALA A 269 -11.90 17.92 -14.37
CA ALA A 269 -10.81 17.65 -15.31
C ALA A 269 -11.29 17.67 -16.76
N LYS A 270 -12.46 17.07 -17.07
CA LYS A 270 -13.05 17.07 -18.42
C LYS A 270 -13.38 18.49 -18.88
N ARG A 271 -14.01 19.30 -18.02
CA ARG A 271 -14.30 20.71 -18.30
C ARG A 271 -13.02 21.50 -18.60
N LEU A 272 -11.96 21.30 -17.81
CA LEU A 272 -10.66 21.95 -18.02
C LEU A 272 -9.98 21.47 -19.31
N TRP A 273 -10.09 20.19 -19.64
CA TRP A 273 -9.57 19.63 -20.89
C TRP A 273 -10.18 20.34 -22.11
N GLU A 274 -11.49 20.52 -22.14
CA GLU A 274 -12.20 21.20 -23.23
C GLU A 274 -11.73 22.65 -23.43
N LEU A 275 -11.33 23.33 -22.34
CA LEU A 275 -10.84 24.70 -22.39
C LEU A 275 -9.36 24.80 -22.81
N GLU A 276 -8.52 23.86 -22.35
CA GLU A 276 -7.07 23.97 -22.45
C GLU A 276 -6.48 23.16 -23.61
N ALA A 277 -7.13 22.08 -24.07
CA ALA A 277 -6.54 21.11 -25.00
C ALA A 277 -6.29 21.63 -26.42
N SER A 278 -6.66 22.88 -26.72
CA SER A 278 -6.29 23.55 -27.96
C SER A 278 -4.83 24.01 -28.00
N VAL A 279 -4.21 24.25 -26.83
CA VAL A 279 -2.84 24.75 -26.70
C VAL A 279 -1.92 23.62 -26.23
N PRO A 280 -0.88 23.26 -27.00
CA PRO A 280 0.07 22.24 -26.58
C PRO A 280 0.87 22.68 -25.34
N ARG A 281 0.72 21.95 -24.23
CA ARG A 281 1.48 22.10 -22.98
C ARG A 281 1.86 20.73 -22.44
N LEU A 282 2.96 20.63 -21.69
CA LEU A 282 3.38 19.37 -21.07
C LEU A 282 2.27 18.82 -20.16
N THR A 283 1.72 19.65 -19.29
CA THR A 283 0.67 19.25 -18.34
C THR A 283 -0.59 18.73 -19.02
N THR A 284 -0.98 19.30 -20.18
CA THR A 284 -2.09 18.79 -20.99
C THR A 284 -1.78 17.42 -21.59
N ILE A 285 -0.55 17.19 -22.08
CA ILE A 285 -0.12 15.88 -22.60
C ILE A 285 -0.13 14.83 -21.49
N GLN A 286 0.41 15.17 -20.32
CA GLN A 286 0.45 14.31 -19.13
C GLN A 286 -0.96 13.99 -18.64
N ALA A 287 -1.88 14.96 -18.66
CA ALA A 287 -3.29 14.73 -18.37
C ALA A 287 -3.94 13.78 -19.39
N GLY A 288 -3.57 13.85 -20.67
CA GLY A 288 -4.06 12.95 -21.71
C GLY A 288 -3.68 11.49 -21.46
N ILE A 289 -2.46 11.25 -20.97
CA ILE A 289 -2.02 9.93 -20.48
C ILE A 289 -2.95 9.48 -19.34
N LEU A 290 -3.10 10.29 -18.30
CA LEU A 290 -3.88 9.92 -17.12
C LEU A 290 -5.38 9.73 -17.40
N PHE A 291 -5.97 10.50 -18.31
CA PHE A 291 -7.34 10.27 -18.78
C PHE A 291 -7.49 8.89 -19.42
N SER A 292 -6.53 8.50 -20.27
CA SER A 292 -6.53 7.19 -20.89
C SER A 292 -6.39 6.09 -19.83
N VAL A 293 -5.46 6.24 -18.88
CA VAL A 293 -5.27 5.28 -17.78
C VAL A 293 -6.54 5.13 -16.95
N PHE A 294 -7.10 6.25 -16.50
CA PHE A 294 -8.29 6.29 -15.64
C PHE A 294 -9.49 5.60 -16.31
N HIS A 295 -9.77 5.91 -17.57
CA HIS A 295 -10.89 5.30 -18.28
C HIS A 295 -10.65 3.81 -18.55
N ASN A 296 -9.41 3.39 -18.83
CA ASN A 296 -9.10 1.97 -18.97
C ASN A 296 -9.39 1.19 -17.66
N LEU A 297 -9.03 1.75 -16.51
CA LEU A 297 -9.34 1.15 -15.21
C LEU A 297 -10.84 1.05 -14.92
N CYS A 298 -11.61 1.98 -15.44
CA CYS A 298 -13.07 1.99 -15.33
C CYS A 298 -13.76 1.10 -16.39
N GLY A 299 -13.00 0.41 -17.27
CA GLY A 299 -13.59 -0.35 -18.38
C GLY A 299 -14.28 0.53 -19.44
N LEU A 300 -13.82 1.76 -19.60
CA LEU A 300 -14.34 2.78 -20.52
C LEU A 300 -13.27 3.20 -21.55
N ASP A 301 -12.50 2.25 -22.05
CA ASP A 301 -11.35 2.46 -22.94
C ASP A 301 -11.72 3.24 -24.22
N GLU A 302 -12.91 3.01 -24.78
CA GLU A 302 -13.42 3.78 -25.93
C GLU A 302 -13.54 5.28 -25.63
N ILE A 303 -13.90 5.64 -24.38
CA ILE A 303 -13.98 7.04 -23.92
C ILE A 303 -12.58 7.60 -23.63
N GLY A 304 -11.66 6.76 -23.17
CA GLY A 304 -10.27 7.16 -22.92
C GLY A 304 -9.45 7.39 -24.19
N GLN A 305 -9.78 6.71 -25.28
CA GLN A 305 -8.99 6.69 -26.51
C GLN A 305 -8.79 8.07 -27.16
N PRO A 306 -9.81 8.95 -27.26
CA PRO A 306 -9.65 10.30 -27.81
C PRO A 306 -8.65 11.17 -27.03
N TYR A 307 -8.61 11.05 -25.70
CA TYR A 307 -7.64 11.78 -24.87
C TYR A 307 -6.19 11.33 -25.16
N ARG A 308 -6.00 10.01 -25.33
CA ARG A 308 -4.70 9.44 -25.73
C ARG A 308 -4.25 9.98 -27.10
N ILE A 309 -5.10 9.86 -28.11
CA ILE A 309 -4.77 10.27 -29.49
C ILE A 309 -4.48 11.77 -29.54
N HIS A 310 -5.30 12.59 -28.87
CA HIS A 310 -5.09 14.02 -28.83
C HIS A 310 -3.82 14.40 -28.05
N GLY A 311 -3.52 13.73 -26.93
CA GLY A 311 -2.27 13.90 -26.19
C GLY A 311 -1.03 13.65 -27.06
N VAL A 312 -1.04 12.59 -27.88
CA VAL A 312 0.03 12.34 -28.87
C VAL A 312 0.11 13.44 -29.92
N SER A 313 -1.03 13.93 -30.42
CA SER A 313 -1.05 15.05 -31.38
C SER A 313 -0.47 16.33 -30.79
N LEU A 314 -0.76 16.65 -29.52
CA LEU A 314 -0.18 17.80 -28.82
C LEU A 314 1.34 17.63 -28.65
N ALA A 315 1.82 16.43 -28.30
CA ALA A 315 3.24 16.14 -28.21
C ALA A 315 3.97 16.30 -29.56
N GLN A 316 3.33 15.89 -30.67
CA GLN A 316 3.85 16.10 -32.02
C GLN A 316 3.91 17.59 -32.38
N LYS A 317 2.87 18.38 -32.03
CA LYS A 317 2.87 19.84 -32.22
C LYS A 317 3.98 20.53 -31.43
N LEU A 318 4.27 20.08 -30.20
CA LEU A 318 5.41 20.55 -29.41
C LEU A 318 6.77 20.06 -29.90
N ARG A 319 6.79 19.08 -30.82
CA ARG A 319 8.01 18.35 -31.21
C ARG A 319 8.71 17.73 -29.99
N LEU A 320 7.93 17.25 -29.03
CA LEU A 320 8.38 16.78 -27.72
C LEU A 320 9.45 15.67 -27.82
N PHE A 321 9.38 14.83 -28.86
CA PHE A 321 10.28 13.69 -29.03
C PHE A 321 11.67 14.04 -29.57
N SER A 322 11.95 15.30 -29.92
CA SER A 322 13.28 15.71 -30.41
C SER A 322 13.94 16.70 -29.47
N GLN A 323 15.09 16.32 -28.93
CA GLN A 323 15.92 17.17 -28.07
C GLN A 323 16.29 18.52 -28.71
N THR A 324 16.52 18.55 -30.03
CA THR A 324 16.89 19.78 -30.76
C THR A 324 15.78 20.82 -30.79
N SER A 325 14.53 20.42 -30.56
CA SER A 325 13.38 21.34 -30.53
C SER A 325 13.19 22.01 -29.17
N CYS A 326 13.82 21.48 -28.12
CA CYS A 326 13.71 22.01 -26.76
C CYS A 326 14.68 23.18 -26.55
N LYS A 327 14.11 24.35 -26.23
CA LYS A 327 14.86 25.57 -25.90
C LYS A 327 15.11 25.73 -24.40
N GLU A 328 14.56 24.84 -23.59
CA GLU A 328 14.68 24.87 -22.14
C GLU A 328 16.03 24.34 -21.65
N SER A 329 16.39 24.70 -20.42
CA SER A 329 17.61 24.26 -19.73
C SER A 329 17.31 23.78 -18.31
N GLY A 330 18.27 23.06 -17.71
CA GLY A 330 18.15 22.53 -16.35
C GLY A 330 16.92 21.65 -16.15
N ALA A 331 16.25 21.83 -15.00
CA ALA A 331 15.07 21.06 -14.61
C ALA A 331 13.94 21.09 -15.66
N LYS A 332 13.78 22.22 -16.38
CA LYS A 332 12.77 22.32 -17.43
C LYS A 332 13.05 21.36 -18.59
N ARG A 333 14.31 21.30 -19.02
CA ARG A 333 14.76 20.36 -20.06
C ARG A 333 14.57 18.91 -19.61
N ASP A 334 14.87 18.61 -18.35
CA ASP A 334 14.70 17.27 -17.79
C ASP A 334 13.24 16.85 -17.77
N GLY A 335 12.33 17.76 -17.40
CA GLY A 335 10.89 17.51 -17.45
C GLY A 335 10.35 17.29 -18.86
N TRP A 336 10.91 17.97 -19.89
CA TRP A 336 10.61 17.69 -21.30
C TRP A 336 11.06 16.27 -21.69
N ALA A 337 12.31 15.92 -21.41
CA ALA A 337 12.87 14.60 -21.70
C ALA A 337 12.09 13.48 -21.00
N TYR A 338 11.76 13.67 -19.72
CA TYR A 338 10.95 12.75 -18.94
C TYR A 338 9.57 12.56 -19.56
N THR A 339 8.87 13.65 -19.91
CA THR A 339 7.52 13.58 -20.49
C THR A 339 7.53 12.86 -21.85
N ALA A 340 8.59 13.04 -22.66
CA ALA A 340 8.75 12.32 -23.91
C ALA A 340 8.85 10.80 -23.69
N TRP A 341 9.68 10.37 -22.73
CA TRP A 341 9.81 8.96 -22.35
C TRP A 341 8.54 8.41 -21.70
N ALA A 342 7.87 9.18 -20.83
CA ALA A 342 6.61 8.78 -20.20
C ALA A 342 5.52 8.53 -21.25
N LEU A 343 5.37 9.43 -22.23
CA LEU A 343 4.40 9.25 -23.32
C LEU A 343 4.75 8.05 -24.21
N TYR A 344 6.03 7.87 -24.57
CA TYR A 344 6.46 6.71 -25.34
C TYR A 344 6.19 5.38 -24.62
N ASN A 345 6.48 5.33 -23.33
CA ASN A 345 6.25 4.17 -22.48
C ASN A 345 4.77 3.80 -22.37
N TRP A 346 3.92 4.82 -22.17
CA TRP A 346 2.48 4.64 -22.11
C TRP A 346 1.91 4.22 -23.45
N GLU A 347 2.26 4.91 -24.53
CA GLU A 347 1.77 4.58 -25.87
C GLU A 347 2.10 3.15 -26.24
N THR A 348 3.36 2.73 -26.05
CA THR A 348 3.80 1.37 -26.34
C THR A 348 3.01 0.32 -25.54
N LEU A 349 2.74 0.59 -24.26
CA LEU A 349 1.93 -0.31 -23.45
C LEU A 349 0.49 -0.42 -24.00
N VAL A 350 -0.10 0.69 -24.42
CA VAL A 350 -1.44 0.67 -25.03
C VAL A 350 -1.41 -0.09 -26.36
N ALA A 351 -0.42 0.15 -27.21
CA ALA A 351 -0.25 -0.57 -28.48
C ALA A 351 -0.19 -2.09 -28.26
N PHE A 352 0.63 -2.52 -27.30
CA PHE A 352 0.76 -3.92 -26.92
C PHE A 352 -0.53 -4.50 -26.33
N SER A 353 -1.16 -3.80 -25.39
CA SER A 353 -2.34 -4.32 -24.66
C SER A 353 -3.58 -4.43 -25.54
N PHE A 354 -3.73 -3.52 -26.51
CA PHE A 354 -4.85 -3.50 -27.44
C PHE A 354 -4.53 -4.12 -28.79
N MET A 355 -3.32 -4.66 -28.98
CA MET A 355 -2.88 -5.30 -30.23
C MET A 355 -3.06 -4.40 -31.46
N ILE A 356 -2.63 -3.15 -31.34
CA ILE A 356 -2.71 -2.12 -32.39
C ILE A 356 -1.31 -1.59 -32.73
N PRO A 357 -1.09 -1.03 -33.93
CA PRO A 357 0.19 -0.42 -34.26
C PRO A 357 0.43 0.82 -33.37
N PRO A 358 1.68 1.06 -32.94
CA PRO A 358 2.01 2.19 -32.08
C PRO A 358 1.87 3.52 -32.83
N LEU A 359 1.25 4.51 -32.18
CA LEU A 359 1.19 5.88 -32.68
C LEU A 359 2.56 6.57 -32.63
N VAL A 360 3.42 6.17 -31.68
CA VAL A 360 4.80 6.65 -31.55
C VAL A 360 5.75 5.49 -31.83
N LYS A 361 6.20 5.41 -33.09
CA LYS A 361 6.95 4.26 -33.64
C LYS A 361 8.43 4.21 -33.30
N LYS A 362 9.00 5.31 -32.80
CA LYS A 362 10.43 5.42 -32.49
C LYS A 362 10.60 5.93 -31.07
N PRO A 363 11.63 5.45 -30.35
CA PRO A 363 11.96 6.00 -29.05
C PRO A 363 12.25 7.51 -29.18
N PRO A 364 12.02 8.30 -28.12
CA PRO A 364 12.37 9.70 -28.11
C PRO A 364 13.88 9.90 -28.35
N ASP A 365 14.24 10.95 -29.10
CA ASP A 365 15.62 11.41 -29.25
C ASP A 365 16.03 12.22 -28.02
N TRP A 366 16.04 11.53 -26.88
CA TRP A 366 16.43 12.05 -25.58
C TRP A 366 17.27 10.98 -24.86
N PRO A 367 18.38 11.35 -24.21
CA PRO A 367 19.11 10.40 -23.38
C PRO A 367 18.22 9.89 -22.24
N LEU A 368 18.47 8.64 -21.85
CA LEU A 368 17.88 8.06 -20.66
C LEU A 368 19.00 7.93 -19.62
N PRO A 369 19.06 8.82 -18.60
CA PRO A 369 20.19 8.90 -17.66
C PRO A 369 20.39 7.63 -16.83
N ASP A 370 21.60 7.37 -16.33
CA ASP A 370 21.85 6.22 -15.47
C ASP A 370 21.22 6.47 -14.09
N PRO A 371 20.22 5.68 -13.66
CA PRO A 371 19.53 5.89 -12.38
C PRO A 371 20.48 5.81 -11.16
N SER A 372 21.64 5.17 -11.29
CA SER A 372 22.64 5.08 -10.23
C SER A 372 23.41 6.40 -10.05
N LYS A 373 23.47 7.24 -11.09
CA LYS A 373 24.21 8.51 -11.12
C LYS A 373 23.28 9.71 -11.03
N ASP A 374 22.14 9.64 -11.72
CA ASP A 374 21.22 10.75 -11.95
C ASP A 374 19.86 10.51 -11.26
N GLN A 375 19.88 10.11 -9.98
CA GLN A 375 18.68 9.73 -9.21
C GLN A 375 17.58 10.81 -9.22
N ARG A 376 17.98 12.09 -9.15
CA ARG A 376 17.05 13.23 -9.12
C ARG A 376 16.24 13.39 -10.40
N TRP A 377 16.75 12.92 -11.54
CA TRP A 377 16.03 12.99 -12.81
C TRP A 377 14.71 12.20 -12.75
N TYR A 378 14.68 11.10 -11.99
CA TYR A 378 13.55 10.18 -11.92
C TYR A 378 12.50 10.54 -10.86
N GLY A 379 12.92 11.17 -9.76
CA GLY A 379 12.05 11.50 -8.63
C GLY A 379 11.65 10.26 -7.83
N GLU A 380 12.56 9.79 -6.96
CA GLU A 380 12.38 8.57 -6.16
C GLU A 380 11.16 8.65 -5.22
N THR A 381 10.53 7.50 -5.01
CA THR A 381 9.43 7.32 -4.06
C THR A 381 9.95 6.58 -2.83
N TRP A 382 9.83 7.22 -1.67
CA TRP A 382 10.27 6.66 -0.39
C TRP A 382 9.08 6.06 0.34
N LEU A 383 9.22 4.81 0.77
CA LEU A 383 8.19 4.02 1.41
C LEU A 383 8.55 3.81 2.87
N GLN A 384 7.69 4.27 3.77
CA GLN A 384 7.84 4.07 5.20
C GLN A 384 6.86 3.01 5.68
N TYR A 385 7.41 1.89 6.15
CA TYR A 385 6.63 0.82 6.76
C TYR A 385 6.39 1.10 8.26
N PRO A 386 5.26 0.63 8.82
CA PRO A 386 4.94 0.83 10.24
C PRO A 386 6.02 0.19 11.12
N LEU A 387 6.47 0.83 12.20
CA LEU A 387 7.45 0.26 13.14
C LEU A 387 8.86 0.04 12.55
N VAL A 388 9.19 0.66 11.43
CA VAL A 388 10.58 0.85 10.98
C VAL A 388 10.91 2.33 11.12
N SER A 389 12.16 2.64 11.48
CA SER A 389 12.60 4.02 11.75
C SER A 389 12.93 4.82 10.48
N LYS A 390 13.32 4.15 9.40
CA LYS A 390 13.79 4.78 8.16
C LYS A 390 13.02 4.30 6.93
N PRO A 391 12.78 5.18 5.94
CA PRO A 391 12.08 4.79 4.73
C PRO A 391 12.99 3.99 3.80
N SER A 392 12.39 3.03 3.10
CA SER A 392 13.06 2.26 2.03
C SER A 392 12.74 2.86 0.66
N PRO A 393 13.69 2.89 -0.29
CA PRO A 393 13.43 3.35 -1.64
C PRO A 393 12.56 2.36 -2.42
N ALA A 394 11.67 2.86 -3.28
CA ALA A 394 10.93 2.05 -4.23
C ALA A 394 11.76 1.64 -5.45
N HIS A 395 12.99 2.17 -5.58
CA HIS A 395 13.87 2.00 -6.74
C HIS A 395 13.23 2.45 -8.06
N PHE A 396 12.41 3.51 -7.99
CA PHE A 396 11.61 3.97 -9.12
C PHE A 396 12.46 4.28 -10.36
N GLY A 397 13.62 4.92 -10.17
CA GLY A 397 14.52 5.25 -11.28
C GLY A 397 15.03 4.03 -12.04
N HIS A 398 15.40 2.96 -11.34
CA HIS A 398 15.79 1.71 -11.97
C HIS A 398 14.65 1.09 -12.77
N ILE A 399 13.42 1.16 -12.25
CA ILE A 399 12.24 0.58 -12.91
C ILE A 399 11.88 1.37 -14.15
N PHE A 400 11.82 2.70 -14.06
CA PHE A 400 11.51 3.55 -15.20
C PHE A 400 12.58 3.38 -16.30
N HIS A 401 13.87 3.34 -15.93
CA HIS A 401 14.96 3.10 -16.88
C HIS A 401 14.83 1.73 -17.58
N ALA A 402 14.72 0.65 -16.79
CA ALA A 402 14.61 -0.71 -17.32
C ALA A 402 13.36 -0.88 -18.20
N ARG A 403 12.22 -0.34 -17.74
CA ARG A 403 10.95 -0.34 -18.48
C ARG A 403 11.07 0.41 -19.80
N SER A 404 11.71 1.58 -19.82
CA SER A 404 11.86 2.36 -21.05
C SER A 404 12.65 1.60 -22.11
N ARG A 405 13.75 0.95 -21.72
CA ARG A 405 14.54 0.08 -22.61
C ARG A 405 13.75 -1.14 -23.10
N PHE A 406 12.97 -1.76 -22.22
CA PHE A 406 12.07 -2.86 -22.58
C PHE A 406 10.98 -2.44 -23.56
N ARG A 407 10.39 -1.25 -23.36
CA ARG A 407 9.37 -0.71 -24.25
C ARG A 407 9.89 -0.46 -25.66
N VAL A 408 11.18 -0.19 -25.86
CA VAL A 408 11.75 -0.14 -27.22
C VAL A 408 11.55 -1.47 -27.96
N ILE A 409 11.90 -2.60 -27.34
CA ILE A 409 11.75 -3.94 -27.94
C ILE A 409 10.26 -4.25 -28.15
N MET A 410 9.42 -3.94 -27.16
CA MET A 410 7.97 -4.15 -27.25
C MET A 410 7.31 -3.32 -28.35
N ASN A 411 7.76 -2.08 -28.57
CA ASN A 411 7.22 -1.18 -29.60
C ASN A 411 7.53 -1.73 -30.99
N GLU A 412 8.77 -2.19 -31.22
CA GLU A 412 9.18 -2.84 -32.46
C GLU A 412 8.34 -4.11 -32.74
N TYR A 413 8.09 -4.94 -31.72
CA TYR A 413 7.16 -6.06 -31.85
C TYR A 413 5.76 -5.60 -32.26
N CYS A 414 5.20 -4.57 -31.62
CA CYS A 414 3.85 -4.09 -31.95
C CYS A 414 3.76 -3.54 -33.38
N GLU A 415 4.79 -2.82 -33.83
CA GLU A 415 4.86 -2.35 -35.22
C GLU A 415 4.93 -3.52 -36.21
N ALA A 416 5.74 -4.55 -35.94
CA ALA A 416 5.87 -5.73 -36.80
C ALA A 416 4.58 -6.58 -36.83
N ALA A 417 4.01 -6.84 -35.66
CA ALA A 417 2.87 -7.75 -35.49
C ALA A 417 1.50 -7.15 -35.84
N PHE A 418 1.32 -5.83 -35.68
CA PHE A 418 -0.01 -5.20 -35.77
C PHE A 418 -0.11 -4.10 -36.84
N SER A 419 0.95 -3.84 -37.61
CA SER A 419 0.86 -2.96 -38.79
C SER A 419 -0.10 -3.54 -39.86
N PRO A 420 -0.63 -2.71 -40.78
CA PRO A 420 -1.54 -3.16 -41.84
C PRO A 420 -1.02 -4.30 -42.72
N LYS A 421 0.31 -4.43 -42.82
CA LYS A 421 0.98 -5.58 -43.41
C LYS A 421 1.78 -6.25 -42.29
N PRO A 422 1.14 -7.07 -41.45
CA PRO A 422 1.82 -7.70 -40.34
C PRO A 422 2.83 -8.69 -40.91
N TYR A 423 4.07 -8.58 -40.45
CA TYR A 423 5.13 -9.51 -40.79
C TYR A 423 5.92 -9.73 -39.50
N LEU A 424 5.79 -10.93 -38.96
CA LEU A 424 6.58 -11.42 -37.86
C LEU A 424 6.82 -12.91 -38.12
N ASP A 425 7.95 -13.22 -38.72
CA ASP A 425 8.37 -14.61 -38.88
C ASP A 425 9.14 -15.11 -37.65
N VAL A 426 9.52 -16.39 -37.69
CA VAL A 426 10.26 -17.03 -36.60
C VAL A 426 11.65 -16.39 -36.42
N GLU A 427 12.29 -15.94 -37.49
CA GLU A 427 13.62 -15.33 -37.44
C GLU A 427 13.58 -13.95 -36.75
N GLU A 428 12.61 -13.12 -37.12
CA GLU A 428 12.36 -11.81 -36.50
C GLU A 428 11.97 -11.96 -35.03
N ALA A 429 11.07 -12.90 -34.71
CA ALA A 429 10.70 -13.20 -33.33
C ALA A 429 11.91 -13.64 -32.49
N ASN A 430 12.80 -14.47 -33.06
CA ASN A 430 14.04 -14.87 -32.39
C ASN A 430 15.00 -13.69 -32.19
N GLY A 431 15.13 -12.79 -33.17
CA GLY A 431 15.93 -11.58 -33.04
C GLY A 431 15.45 -10.67 -31.91
N LEU A 432 14.13 -10.47 -31.79
CA LEU A 432 13.53 -9.72 -30.69
C LEU A 432 13.74 -10.44 -29.34
N HIS A 433 13.56 -11.75 -29.30
CA HIS A 433 13.72 -12.54 -28.07
C HIS A 433 15.17 -12.54 -27.57
N GLU A 434 16.19 -12.62 -28.44
CA GLU A 434 17.59 -12.53 -28.01
C GLU A 434 17.93 -11.17 -27.39
N ARG A 435 17.44 -10.08 -27.99
CA ARG A 435 17.55 -8.73 -27.39
C ARG A 435 16.83 -8.66 -26.05
N LEU A 436 15.67 -9.31 -25.94
CA LEU A 436 14.88 -9.34 -24.73
C LEU A 436 15.58 -10.14 -23.62
N LYS A 437 16.23 -11.28 -23.94
CA LYS A 437 17.07 -12.03 -23.00
C LYS A 437 18.28 -11.21 -22.55
N LEU A 438 18.96 -10.52 -23.46
CA LEU A 438 20.09 -9.66 -23.13
C LEU A 438 19.65 -8.52 -22.19
N TRP A 439 18.51 -7.90 -22.47
CA TRP A 439 17.93 -6.88 -21.58
C TRP A 439 17.66 -7.45 -20.18
N TYR A 440 17.02 -8.63 -20.11
CA TYR A 440 16.67 -9.29 -18.84
C TYR A 440 17.88 -9.71 -18.01
N GLY A 441 18.93 -10.23 -18.67
CA GLY A 441 20.18 -10.60 -18.02
C GLY A 441 20.99 -9.41 -17.48
N ASN A 442 20.72 -8.20 -17.98
CA ASN A 442 21.38 -6.96 -17.57
C ASN A 442 20.55 -6.13 -16.56
N LEU A 443 19.48 -6.69 -16.00
CA LEU A 443 18.70 -5.99 -14.97
C LEU A 443 19.56 -5.68 -13.73
N PRO A 444 19.45 -4.46 -13.15
CA PRO A 444 20.20 -4.10 -11.96
C PRO A 444 19.73 -4.92 -10.75
N GLN A 445 20.58 -5.02 -9.72
CA GLN A 445 20.35 -5.87 -8.54
C GLN A 445 18.94 -5.78 -7.92
N PRO A 446 18.32 -4.59 -7.75
CA PRO A 446 16.95 -4.49 -7.19
C PRO A 446 15.85 -5.11 -8.06
N LEU A 447 16.12 -5.28 -9.36
CA LEU A 447 15.21 -5.81 -10.37
C LEU A 447 15.59 -7.22 -10.83
N THR A 448 16.51 -7.89 -10.13
CA THR A 448 16.80 -9.30 -10.42
C THR A 448 15.71 -10.20 -9.84
N PRO A 449 15.48 -11.41 -10.39
CA PRO A 449 14.49 -12.35 -9.87
C PRO A 449 14.60 -12.63 -8.37
N LYS A 450 15.83 -12.60 -7.83
CA LYS A 450 16.13 -12.81 -6.42
C LYS A 450 15.61 -11.69 -5.50
N SER A 451 15.54 -10.47 -6.02
CA SER A 451 15.34 -9.23 -5.25
C SER A 451 13.98 -8.58 -5.45
N ILE A 452 13.24 -8.88 -6.53
CA ILE A 452 11.96 -8.23 -6.78
C ILE A 452 10.98 -8.42 -5.61
N VAL A 453 10.23 -7.35 -5.30
CA VAL A 453 9.29 -7.36 -4.17
C VAL A 453 8.09 -6.47 -4.37
N LEU A 454 8.27 -5.26 -4.93
CA LEU A 454 7.18 -4.30 -5.11
C LEU A 454 6.31 -4.63 -6.34
N PRO A 455 5.04 -4.18 -6.38
CA PRO A 455 4.14 -4.41 -7.52
C PRO A 455 4.77 -4.08 -8.88
N GLY A 456 5.43 -2.92 -9.00
CA GLY A 456 6.06 -2.53 -10.25
C GLY A 456 7.29 -3.37 -10.65
N HIS A 457 7.96 -4.04 -9.70
CA HIS A 457 9.05 -4.99 -10.00
C HIS A 457 8.46 -6.25 -10.63
N LEU A 458 7.43 -6.80 -10.00
CA LEU A 458 6.73 -8.00 -10.47
C LEU A 458 6.10 -7.75 -11.85
N GLN A 459 5.43 -6.60 -12.04
CA GLN A 459 4.84 -6.21 -13.32
C GLN A 459 5.87 -6.21 -14.46
N LEU A 460 7.09 -5.72 -14.21
CA LEU A 460 8.15 -5.72 -15.23
C LEU A 460 8.46 -7.13 -15.74
N HIS A 461 8.56 -8.11 -14.83
CA HIS A 461 8.84 -9.51 -15.17
C HIS A 461 7.62 -10.21 -15.76
N ILE A 462 6.41 -9.87 -15.31
CA ILE A 462 5.14 -10.35 -15.87
C ILE A 462 5.06 -9.96 -17.35
N TYR A 463 5.31 -8.68 -17.68
CA TYR A 463 5.30 -8.23 -19.07
C TYR A 463 6.43 -8.84 -19.92
N TYR A 464 7.59 -9.14 -19.34
CA TYR A 464 8.66 -9.86 -20.04
C TYR A 464 8.17 -11.21 -20.57
N TYR A 465 7.59 -12.06 -19.72
CA TYR A 465 7.06 -13.35 -20.17
C TYR A 465 5.81 -13.20 -21.04
N HIS A 466 4.97 -12.21 -20.75
CA HIS A 466 3.80 -11.97 -21.58
C HIS A 466 4.18 -11.61 -23.03
N LEU A 467 5.22 -10.80 -23.24
CA LEU A 467 5.72 -10.50 -24.58
C LEU A 467 6.25 -11.75 -25.30
N ILE A 468 6.96 -12.64 -24.58
CA ILE A 468 7.41 -13.94 -25.13
C ILE A 468 6.21 -14.77 -25.61
N LEU A 469 5.14 -14.85 -24.82
CA LEU A 469 3.93 -15.57 -25.20
C LEU A 469 3.25 -14.94 -26.42
N MET A 470 3.13 -13.60 -26.44
CA MET A 470 2.52 -12.88 -27.56
C MET A 470 3.31 -13.06 -28.87
N MET A 471 4.63 -13.21 -28.81
CA MET A 471 5.45 -13.50 -30.00
C MET A 471 5.25 -14.93 -30.51
N TYR A 472 5.25 -15.92 -29.61
CA TYR A 472 5.45 -17.31 -30.01
C TYR A 472 4.20 -18.19 -30.00
N GLU A 473 3.13 -17.85 -29.26
CA GLU A 473 1.88 -18.62 -29.32
C GLU A 473 1.22 -18.60 -30.71
N PRO A 474 1.13 -17.44 -31.40
CA PRO A 474 0.58 -17.40 -32.75
C PRO A 474 1.45 -18.20 -33.75
N LEU A 475 2.77 -18.15 -33.59
CA LEU A 475 3.72 -18.88 -34.43
C LEU A 475 3.58 -20.39 -34.25
N LEU A 476 3.44 -20.89 -33.02
CA LEU A 476 3.16 -22.31 -32.76
C LEU A 476 1.81 -22.78 -33.29
N ALA A 477 0.81 -21.89 -33.33
CA ALA A 477 -0.50 -22.21 -33.88
C ALA A 477 -0.49 -22.26 -35.42
N ALA A 478 0.30 -21.41 -36.05
CA ALA A 478 0.45 -21.33 -37.50
C ALA A 478 1.40 -22.40 -38.06
N ASP A 479 2.51 -22.63 -37.36
CA ASP A 479 3.54 -23.58 -37.75
C ASP A 479 3.16 -24.97 -37.19
N LYS A 480 2.67 -25.87 -38.06
CA LYS A 480 2.33 -27.27 -37.70
C LYS A 480 3.58 -28.11 -37.40
N THR A 481 4.71 -27.48 -37.12
CA THR A 481 5.99 -28.13 -36.83
C THR A 481 6.10 -28.45 -35.33
N ASN A 482 6.69 -29.61 -35.03
CA ASN A 482 7.08 -29.99 -33.67
C ASN A 482 8.40 -29.28 -33.28
N ASP A 483 8.46 -27.95 -33.34
CA ASP A 483 9.61 -27.22 -32.82
C ASP A 483 9.64 -27.33 -31.29
N ALA A 484 10.42 -28.29 -30.80
CA ALA A 484 10.56 -28.59 -29.38
C ALA A 484 11.17 -27.40 -28.60
N VAL A 485 12.00 -26.57 -29.23
CA VAL A 485 12.62 -25.41 -28.58
C VAL A 485 11.58 -24.32 -28.36
N LEU A 486 10.75 -24.07 -29.37
CA LEU A 486 9.67 -23.10 -29.31
C LEU A 486 8.58 -23.53 -28.30
N GLN A 487 8.16 -24.80 -28.34
CA GLN A 487 7.23 -25.37 -27.38
C GLN A 487 7.74 -25.25 -25.94
N LYS A 488 9.03 -25.55 -25.72
CA LYS A 488 9.66 -25.39 -24.41
C LYS A 488 9.68 -23.93 -23.94
N THR A 489 10.00 -23.00 -24.84
CA THR A 489 10.03 -21.55 -24.54
C THR A 489 8.66 -21.06 -24.06
N VAL A 490 7.59 -21.40 -24.79
CA VAL A 490 6.21 -21.04 -24.41
C VAL A 490 5.79 -21.71 -23.10
N TYR A 491 6.15 -22.98 -22.91
CA TYR A 491 5.89 -23.70 -21.68
C TYR A 491 6.56 -23.05 -20.46
N ASP A 492 7.85 -22.73 -20.55
CA ASP A 492 8.61 -22.09 -19.48
C ASP A 492 8.09 -20.68 -19.17
N ALA A 493 7.77 -19.89 -20.21
CA ALA A 493 7.19 -18.56 -20.04
C ALA A 493 5.84 -18.60 -19.31
N LYS A 494 4.93 -19.53 -19.66
CA LYS A 494 3.65 -19.74 -18.95
C LYS A 494 3.88 -20.06 -17.48
N ARG A 495 4.78 -20.99 -17.19
CA ARG A 495 5.09 -21.42 -15.83
C ARG A 495 5.63 -20.27 -14.98
N PHE A 496 6.58 -19.51 -15.49
CA PHE A 496 7.19 -18.40 -14.76
C PHE A 496 6.20 -17.24 -14.56
N LEU A 497 5.37 -16.95 -15.58
CA LEU A 497 4.28 -15.99 -15.46
C LEU A 497 3.30 -16.38 -14.35
N GLN A 498 2.87 -17.64 -14.29
CA GLN A 498 1.99 -18.13 -13.22
C GLN A 498 2.65 -18.05 -11.84
N THR A 499 3.95 -18.29 -11.75
CA THR A 499 4.72 -18.13 -10.50
C THR A 499 4.70 -16.68 -10.04
N LEU A 500 4.97 -15.73 -10.94
CA LEU A 500 4.96 -14.30 -10.65
C LEU A 500 3.58 -13.79 -10.21
N VAL A 501 2.51 -14.19 -10.89
CA VAL A 501 1.14 -13.83 -10.50
C VAL A 501 0.81 -14.38 -9.11
N ARG A 502 1.26 -15.60 -8.79
CA ARG A 502 1.07 -16.18 -7.46
C ARG A 502 1.85 -15.43 -6.39
N LEU A 503 3.11 -15.08 -6.64
CA LEU A 503 3.92 -14.26 -5.73
C LEU A 503 3.31 -12.87 -5.52
N TYR A 504 2.81 -12.24 -6.58
CA TYR A 504 2.10 -10.97 -6.49
C TYR A 504 0.91 -11.09 -5.55
N TYR A 505 0.03 -12.07 -5.76
CA TYR A 505 -1.15 -12.25 -4.93
C TYR A 505 -0.81 -12.53 -3.46
N LEU A 506 0.10 -13.48 -3.20
CA LEU A 506 0.52 -13.85 -1.84
C LEU A 506 1.01 -12.64 -1.04
N ARG A 507 1.60 -11.67 -1.74
CA ARG A 507 2.26 -10.53 -1.12
C ARG A 507 1.45 -9.24 -1.09
N HIS A 508 0.73 -8.96 -2.17
CA HIS A 508 0.07 -7.66 -2.41
C HIS A 508 -1.44 -7.76 -2.47
N GLY A 509 -2.00 -8.96 -2.54
CA GLY A 509 -3.44 -9.18 -2.68
C GLY A 509 -3.90 -9.04 -4.13
N PHE A 510 -5.23 -8.89 -4.30
CA PHE A 510 -5.85 -8.55 -5.59
C PHE A 510 -5.89 -7.06 -5.81
#